data_AF-A0A7X8AUB0-F1
#
_entry.id   AF-A0A7X8AUB0-F1
#
_cell.length_a   1.000
_cell.length_b   1.000
_cell.length_c   1.000
_cell.angle_alpha   90.00
_cell.angle_beta   90.00
_cell.angle_gamma   90.00
#
_symmetry.space_group_name_H-M   'P 1'
#
loop_
_entity.id
_entity.type
_entity.pdbx_description
1 polymer ?
#
loop_
_entity_poly.entity_id
_entity_poly.type
_entity_poly.pdbx_seq_one_letter_code
_entity_poly.pdbx_strand_id
1 'polypeptide(L)'
;MGNFNGTIESINENKYAGIKLYPPLGFDPWPDNKRELEKVQLLYDICQRKQIPITCHCSDEGFSIKNQKEMEKLTSPAKWENVLKNYSRLILNLAHFGKHNHTDEWQKKILEFIINYANVYSDISHRGFDDDFYKNLKEVINSYKDNQIREKIKKRILFGSDFMINLLKIDSYCKYFEIFSNTKHFTPEEKNYFCSINPQRFLFRNQVSLIKSDSLSKIAAKC
;
A
#
# COMPACT_ATOMS: atom_id res chain seq x y z
N MET A 1 13.89 6.35 21.93
CA MET A 1 13.79 6.07 20.49
C MET A 1 15.16 5.60 19.99
N GLY A 2 15.17 4.69 19.01
CA GLY A 2 16.20 3.67 18.84
C GLY A 2 17.58 4.16 18.43
N ASN A 3 18.61 3.57 19.05
CA ASN A 3 20.00 3.64 18.63
C ASN A 3 20.17 2.90 17.29
N PHE A 4 19.88 3.56 16.17
CA PHE A 4 20.29 3.11 14.84
C PHE A 4 21.48 3.96 14.40
N ASN A 5 22.65 3.34 14.34
CA ASN A 5 23.90 4.01 13.96
C ASN A 5 24.26 3.75 12.48
N GLY A 6 23.32 3.25 11.67
CA GLY A 6 23.54 2.97 10.25
C GLY A 6 24.25 1.64 9.94
N THR A 7 24.67 0.88 10.95
CA THR A 7 25.37 -0.40 10.76
C THR A 7 24.40 -1.58 10.70
N ILE A 8 24.74 -2.62 9.93
CA ILE A 8 23.90 -3.82 9.77
C ILE A 8 23.79 -4.60 11.09
N GLU A 9 24.84 -4.55 11.92
CA GLU A 9 24.91 -5.15 13.25
C GLU A 9 23.93 -4.49 14.23
N SER A 10 23.59 -3.23 14.00
CA SER A 10 22.58 -2.54 14.81
C SER A 10 21.15 -2.91 14.44
N ILE A 11 20.94 -3.68 13.36
CA ILE A 11 19.61 -4.11 12.90
C ILE A 11 19.20 -5.33 13.72
N ASN A 12 18.53 -5.09 14.86
CA ASN A 12 17.87 -6.13 15.63
C ASN A 12 16.46 -6.43 15.09
N GLU A 13 15.78 -7.41 15.68
CA GLU A 13 14.42 -7.80 15.29
C GLU A 13 13.46 -6.59 15.34
N ASN A 14 12.53 -6.54 14.38
CA ASN A 14 11.47 -5.52 14.26
C ASN A 14 11.93 -4.08 13.94
N LYS A 15 13.15 -3.85 13.43
CA LYS A 15 13.55 -2.51 12.92
C LYS A 15 12.86 -2.09 11.62
N TYR A 16 12.45 -3.05 10.79
CA TYR A 16 11.75 -2.79 9.53
C TYR A 16 10.39 -3.48 9.53
N ALA A 17 9.38 -2.76 9.04
CA ALA A 17 8.01 -3.27 8.97
C ALA A 17 7.65 -3.85 7.58
N GLY A 18 8.47 -3.65 6.54
CA GLY A 18 8.14 -4.06 5.18
C GLY A 18 9.22 -3.71 4.15
N ILE A 19 8.92 -3.96 2.89
CA ILE A 19 9.79 -3.70 1.73
C ILE A 19 9.10 -2.72 0.78
N LYS A 20 9.85 -1.72 0.27
CA LYS A 20 9.39 -0.85 -0.82
C LYS A 20 10.06 -1.28 -2.12
N LEU A 21 9.28 -1.45 -3.17
CA LEU A 21 9.73 -1.74 -4.53
C LEU A 21 9.39 -0.56 -5.44
N TYR A 22 10.26 -0.30 -6.40
CA TYR A 22 10.19 0.91 -7.19
C TYR A 22 10.49 0.62 -8.68
N PRO A 23 9.47 0.23 -9.46
CA PRO A 23 9.62 -0.12 -10.87
C PRO A 23 10.27 0.93 -11.78
N PRO A 24 10.04 2.25 -11.61
CA PRO A 24 10.71 3.26 -12.44
C PRO A 24 12.25 3.24 -12.36
N LEU A 25 12.83 2.62 -11.32
CA LEU A 25 14.27 2.42 -11.18
C LEU A 25 14.75 1.05 -11.71
N GLY A 26 13.91 0.33 -12.44
CA GLY A 26 14.26 -0.92 -13.14
C GLY A 26 13.77 -2.20 -12.49
N PHE A 27 12.96 -2.12 -11.43
CA PHE A 27 12.32 -3.31 -10.86
C PHE A 27 11.17 -3.79 -11.77
N ASP A 28 11.23 -5.02 -12.25
CA ASP A 28 10.10 -5.66 -12.95
C ASP A 28 9.40 -6.64 -11.99
N PRO A 29 8.11 -6.45 -11.66
CA PRO A 29 7.39 -7.39 -10.78
C PRO A 29 7.31 -8.82 -11.32
N TRP A 30 7.40 -9.00 -12.64
CA TRP A 30 7.36 -10.33 -13.26
C TRP A 30 8.16 -10.30 -14.58
N PRO A 31 9.50 -10.42 -14.50
CA PRO A 31 10.36 -10.36 -15.67
C PRO A 31 10.30 -11.65 -16.50
N ASP A 32 10.47 -11.52 -17.82
CA ASP A 32 10.53 -12.67 -18.73
C ASP A 32 11.87 -13.44 -18.63
N ASN A 33 12.93 -12.76 -18.20
CA ASN A 33 14.23 -13.40 -17.99
C ASN A 33 14.17 -14.36 -16.80
N LYS A 34 14.47 -15.65 -17.03
CA LYS A 34 14.39 -16.70 -16.02
C LYS A 34 15.17 -16.40 -14.73
N ARG A 35 16.39 -15.87 -14.85
CA ARG A 35 17.23 -15.57 -13.69
C ARG A 35 16.69 -14.40 -12.87
N GLU A 36 16.17 -13.37 -13.53
CA GLU A 36 15.50 -12.27 -12.83
C GLU A 36 14.17 -12.72 -12.20
N LEU A 37 13.46 -13.64 -12.87
CA LEU A 37 12.22 -14.20 -12.36
C LEU A 37 12.47 -14.98 -11.07
N GLU A 38 13.49 -15.83 -11.03
CA GLU A 38 13.90 -16.57 -9.83
C GLU A 38 14.21 -15.64 -8.65
N LYS A 39 14.83 -14.47 -8.89
CA LYS A 39 15.12 -13.48 -7.84
C LYS A 39 13.83 -12.89 -7.25
N VAL A 40 12.89 -12.45 -8.09
CA VAL A 40 11.64 -11.87 -7.57
C VAL A 40 10.76 -12.92 -6.93
N GLN A 41 10.76 -14.16 -7.44
CA GLN A 41 10.08 -15.29 -6.82
C GLN A 41 10.62 -15.60 -5.43
N LEU A 42 11.95 -15.59 -5.24
CA LEU A 42 12.57 -15.73 -3.92
C LEU A 42 12.11 -14.64 -2.95
N LEU A 43 12.07 -13.38 -3.41
CA LEU A 43 11.53 -12.26 -2.62
C LEU A 43 10.08 -12.51 -2.21
N TYR A 44 9.22 -12.91 -3.16
CA TYR A 44 7.80 -13.13 -2.89
C TYR A 44 7.54 -14.34 -1.99
N ASP A 45 8.28 -15.44 -2.13
CA ASP A 45 8.19 -16.59 -1.22
C ASP A 45 8.50 -16.17 0.22
N ILE A 46 9.62 -15.48 0.42
CA ILE A 46 10.03 -15.01 1.75
C ILE A 46 8.98 -14.07 2.33
N CYS A 47 8.53 -13.07 1.56
CA CYS A 47 7.55 -12.10 2.02
C CYS A 47 6.19 -12.74 2.34
N GLN A 48 5.72 -13.66 1.49
CA GLN A 48 4.49 -14.39 1.74
C GLN A 48 4.61 -15.29 2.99
N ARG A 49 5.67 -16.09 3.10
CA ARG A 49 5.87 -17.02 4.21
C ARG A 49 6.05 -16.31 5.54
N LYS A 50 6.82 -15.22 5.56
CA LYS A 50 7.07 -14.41 6.77
C LYS A 50 6.02 -13.31 7.00
N GLN A 51 5.04 -13.17 6.11
CA GLN A 51 4.02 -12.11 6.14
C GLN A 51 4.64 -10.70 6.21
N ILE A 52 5.71 -10.47 5.44
CA ILE A 52 6.35 -9.16 5.28
C ILE A 52 5.58 -8.39 4.21
N PRO A 53 5.02 -7.21 4.52
CA PRO A 53 4.28 -6.41 3.56
C PRO A 53 5.22 -5.75 2.55
N ILE A 54 4.73 -5.68 1.31
CA ILE A 54 5.39 -5.00 0.20
C ILE A 54 4.56 -3.78 -0.18
N THR A 55 5.20 -2.62 -0.31
CA THR A 55 4.64 -1.47 -1.01
C THR A 55 5.36 -1.34 -2.35
N CYS A 56 4.63 -1.25 -3.45
CA CYS A 56 5.19 -0.97 -4.76
C CYS A 56 4.74 0.39 -5.26
N HIS A 57 5.65 1.18 -5.84
CA HIS A 57 5.27 2.36 -6.61
C HIS A 57 4.32 1.98 -7.76
N CYS A 58 3.22 2.70 -7.93
CA CYS A 58 2.17 2.38 -8.91
C CYS A 58 1.49 3.66 -9.46
N SER A 59 2.30 4.58 -10.00
CA SER A 59 1.84 5.76 -10.75
C SER A 59 2.66 6.02 -12.02
N ASP A 60 2.09 6.73 -12.98
CA ASP A 60 2.78 7.20 -14.20
C ASP A 60 3.68 8.44 -13.97
N GLU A 61 3.76 8.93 -12.74
CA GLU A 61 4.70 9.95 -12.27
C GLU A 61 5.77 9.33 -11.36
N GLY A 62 6.89 10.04 -11.19
CA GLY A 62 7.98 9.69 -10.26
C GLY A 62 9.35 9.88 -10.88
N PHE A 63 10.41 9.65 -10.10
CA PHE A 63 11.78 9.65 -10.61
C PHE A 63 12.06 8.35 -11.36
N SER A 64 12.61 8.42 -12.56
CA SER A 64 12.82 7.26 -13.42
C SER A 64 14.19 7.31 -14.09
N ILE A 65 14.83 6.14 -14.23
CA ILE A 65 16.02 5.94 -15.09
C ILE A 65 15.62 5.38 -16.47
N LYS A 66 14.33 5.11 -16.66
CA LYS A 66 13.72 4.59 -17.87
C LYS A 66 12.96 5.70 -18.59
N ASN A 67 12.77 5.57 -19.91
CA ASN A 67 11.86 6.45 -20.61
C ASN A 67 10.40 6.22 -20.14
N GLN A 68 9.52 7.17 -20.44
CA GLN A 68 8.12 7.16 -19.98
C GLN A 68 7.40 5.83 -20.31
N LYS A 69 7.54 5.33 -21.54
CA LYS A 69 6.87 4.11 -22.00
C LYS A 69 7.33 2.87 -21.24
N GLU A 70 8.63 2.73 -21.00
CA GLU A 70 9.17 1.63 -20.19
C GLU A 70 8.74 1.74 -18.73
N MET A 71 8.76 2.95 -18.16
CA MET A 71 8.31 3.20 -16.80
C MET A 71 6.85 2.82 -16.62
N GLU A 72 5.96 3.24 -17.52
CA GLU A 72 4.53 2.90 -17.48
C GLU A 72 4.32 1.38 -17.57
N LYS A 73 5.05 0.70 -18.46
CA LYS A 73 4.98 -0.76 -18.59
C LYS A 73 5.39 -1.48 -17.31
N LEU A 74 6.47 -1.04 -16.66
CA LEU A 74 6.98 -1.66 -15.43
C LEU A 74 6.12 -1.34 -14.21
N THR A 75 5.56 -0.14 -14.16
CA THR A 75 4.80 0.38 -13.02
C THR A 75 3.32 -0.02 -13.06
N SER A 76 2.82 -0.43 -14.23
CA SER A 76 1.43 -0.85 -14.40
C SER A 76 1.01 -1.94 -13.40
N PRO A 77 -0.16 -1.82 -12.77
CA PRO A 77 -0.67 -2.84 -11.86
C PRO A 77 -0.86 -4.19 -12.56
N ALA A 78 -1.05 -4.24 -13.89
CA ALA A 78 -1.17 -5.49 -14.63
C ALA A 78 0.07 -6.41 -14.48
N LYS A 79 1.26 -5.85 -14.23
CA LYS A 79 2.49 -6.63 -13.93
C LYS A 79 2.36 -7.49 -12.68
N TRP A 80 1.44 -7.17 -11.79
CA TRP A 80 1.20 -7.91 -10.54
C TRP A 80 0.21 -9.06 -10.69
N GLU A 81 -0.42 -9.27 -11.85
CA GLU A 81 -1.39 -10.37 -12.04
C GLU A 81 -0.76 -11.74 -11.79
N ASN A 82 0.38 -12.02 -12.41
CA ASN A 82 1.07 -13.30 -12.25
C ASN A 82 1.61 -13.46 -10.83
N VAL A 83 2.06 -12.36 -10.20
CA VAL A 83 2.48 -12.37 -8.80
C VAL A 83 1.31 -12.80 -7.91
N LEU A 84 0.15 -12.15 -8.03
CA LEU A 84 -0.99 -12.44 -7.16
C LEU A 84 -1.62 -13.82 -7.43
N LYS A 85 -1.57 -14.32 -8.68
CA LYS A 85 -1.99 -15.69 -9.03
C LYS A 85 -1.12 -16.75 -8.34
N ASN A 86 0.20 -16.54 -8.28
CA ASN A 86 1.15 -17.51 -7.70
C ASN A 86 1.39 -17.31 -6.19
N TYR A 87 1.20 -16.08 -5.69
CA TYR A 87 1.46 -15.67 -4.31
C TYR A 87 0.22 -15.00 -3.71
N SER A 88 -0.88 -15.75 -3.66
CA SER A 88 -2.20 -15.23 -3.28
C SER A 88 -2.28 -14.70 -1.85
N ARG A 89 -1.32 -15.04 -0.97
CA ARG A 89 -1.23 -14.55 0.42
C ARG A 89 -0.24 -13.39 0.60
N LEU A 90 0.41 -12.91 -0.46
CA LEU A 90 1.38 -11.81 -0.41
C LEU A 90 0.72 -10.49 -0.01
N ILE A 91 1.16 -9.88 1.09
CA ILE A 91 0.63 -8.60 1.53
C ILE A 91 1.21 -7.50 0.65
N LEU A 92 0.36 -6.85 -0.15
CA LEU A 92 0.79 -5.93 -1.20
C LEU A 92 0.02 -4.61 -1.10
N ASN A 93 0.73 -3.49 -1.14
CA ASN A 93 0.20 -2.16 -1.34
C ASN A 93 0.68 -1.64 -2.70
N LEU A 94 -0.24 -1.39 -3.62
CA LEU A 94 0.06 -0.69 -4.88
C LEU A 94 -0.18 0.80 -4.67
N ALA A 95 0.90 1.57 -4.56
CA ALA A 95 0.87 2.94 -4.06
C ALA A 95 0.14 3.92 -5.01
N HIS A 96 -0.21 5.09 -4.49
CA HIS A 96 -0.81 6.18 -5.25
C HIS A 96 -2.15 5.85 -5.92
N PHE A 97 -2.84 4.77 -5.52
CA PHE A 97 -4.15 4.39 -6.05
C PHE A 97 -4.20 4.33 -7.59
N GLY A 98 -3.10 3.86 -8.20
CA GLY A 98 -3.01 3.66 -9.65
C GLY A 98 -3.07 4.96 -10.43
N LYS A 99 -2.40 6.02 -9.96
CA LYS A 99 -2.44 7.33 -10.63
C LYS A 99 -1.94 7.19 -12.07
N HIS A 100 -2.77 7.61 -13.01
CA HIS A 100 -2.44 7.65 -14.43
C HIS A 100 -3.15 8.86 -15.04
N ASN A 101 -2.41 9.76 -15.69
CA ASN A 101 -2.91 11.07 -16.13
C ASN A 101 -3.94 10.98 -17.26
N HIS A 102 -3.96 9.88 -18.01
CA HIS A 102 -4.78 9.74 -19.21
C HIS A 102 -5.93 8.73 -19.10
N THR A 103 -5.96 7.90 -18.04
CA THR A 103 -6.92 6.80 -17.91
C THR A 103 -7.16 6.44 -16.44
N ASP A 104 -8.28 5.78 -16.15
CA ASP A 104 -8.59 5.20 -14.84
C ASP A 104 -8.35 3.68 -14.79
N GLU A 105 -7.80 3.08 -15.86
CA GLU A 105 -7.60 1.64 -16.00
C GLU A 105 -6.71 1.04 -14.90
N TRP A 106 -5.70 1.80 -14.44
CA TRP A 106 -4.85 1.35 -13.34
C TRP A 106 -5.60 1.33 -12.01
N GLN A 107 -6.43 2.35 -11.75
CA GLN A 107 -7.29 2.39 -10.57
C GLN A 107 -8.30 1.23 -10.59
N LYS A 108 -8.97 0.99 -11.73
CA LYS A 108 -9.87 -0.15 -11.92
C LYS A 108 -9.18 -1.48 -11.66
N LYS A 109 -7.96 -1.66 -12.16
CA LYS A 109 -7.19 -2.90 -11.96
C LYS A 109 -6.81 -3.12 -10.49
N ILE A 110 -6.42 -2.05 -9.77
CA ILE A 110 -6.16 -2.13 -8.33
C ILE A 110 -7.42 -2.49 -7.57
N LEU A 111 -8.56 -1.89 -7.91
CA LEU A 111 -9.85 -2.22 -7.32
C LEU A 111 -10.24 -3.68 -7.57
N GLU A 112 -10.04 -4.20 -8.80
CA GLU A 112 -10.19 -5.62 -9.13
C GLU A 112 -9.34 -6.50 -8.21
N PHE A 113 -8.05 -6.16 -8.00
CA PHE A 113 -7.20 -6.91 -7.08
C PHE A 113 -7.65 -6.83 -5.63
N ILE A 114 -8.08 -5.66 -5.16
CA ILE A 114 -8.64 -5.49 -3.82
C ILE A 114 -9.89 -6.36 -3.65
N ILE A 115 -10.74 -6.45 -4.67
CA ILE A 115 -11.97 -7.27 -4.64
C ILE A 115 -11.63 -8.75 -4.64
N ASN A 116 -10.67 -9.20 -5.45
CA ASN A 116 -10.37 -10.63 -5.64
C ASN A 116 -9.41 -11.20 -4.60
N TYR A 117 -8.53 -10.40 -4.01
CA TYR A 117 -7.51 -10.84 -3.06
C TYR A 117 -7.75 -10.25 -1.67
N ALA A 118 -7.46 -11.00 -0.61
CA ALA A 118 -7.72 -10.55 0.77
C ALA A 118 -6.65 -9.59 1.31
N ASN A 119 -5.49 -9.54 0.65
CA ASN A 119 -4.21 -9.00 1.15
C ASN A 119 -3.66 -7.87 0.26
N VAL A 120 -4.45 -7.37 -0.70
CA VAL A 120 -4.09 -6.23 -1.52
C VAL A 120 -4.67 -4.95 -0.94
N TYR A 121 -3.84 -3.93 -0.85
CA TYR A 121 -4.11 -2.58 -0.37
C TYR A 121 -3.68 -1.58 -1.44
N SER A 122 -4.10 -0.34 -1.26
CA SER A 122 -3.57 0.78 -2.02
C SER A 122 -3.60 2.04 -1.17
N ASP A 123 -2.51 2.80 -1.17
CA ASP A 123 -2.48 4.12 -0.55
C ASP A 123 -2.91 5.22 -1.51
N ILE A 124 -3.41 6.32 -0.95
CA ILE A 124 -3.76 7.54 -1.69
C ILE A 124 -2.67 8.63 -1.54
N SER A 125 -1.41 8.22 -1.36
CA SER A 125 -0.32 9.18 -1.20
C SER A 125 -0.07 9.95 -2.49
N HIS A 126 0.27 11.24 -2.38
CA HIS A 126 0.46 12.13 -3.52
C HIS A 126 -0.79 12.22 -4.44
N ARG A 127 -1.99 12.19 -3.86
CA ARG A 127 -3.27 12.30 -4.60
C ARG A 127 -4.19 13.41 -4.09
N GLY A 128 -4.37 13.50 -2.78
CA GLY A 128 -5.41 14.32 -2.15
C GLY A 128 -5.05 15.81 -2.05
N PHE A 129 -4.79 16.45 -3.18
CA PHE A 129 -4.42 17.87 -3.28
C PHE A 129 -5.60 18.84 -3.18
N ASP A 130 -6.82 18.33 -3.31
CA ASP A 130 -8.08 19.08 -3.23
C ASP A 130 -9.21 18.19 -2.69
N ASP A 131 -10.36 18.80 -2.35
CA ASP A 131 -11.54 18.09 -1.85
C ASP A 131 -12.23 17.25 -2.95
N ASP A 132 -12.06 17.65 -4.22
CA ASP A 132 -12.63 16.94 -5.37
C ASP A 132 -12.03 15.54 -5.52
N PHE A 133 -10.76 15.33 -5.21
CA PHE A 133 -10.18 14.00 -5.12
C PHE A 133 -10.97 13.10 -4.14
N TYR A 134 -11.30 13.60 -2.96
CA TYR A 134 -12.02 12.82 -1.94
C TYR A 134 -13.48 12.59 -2.31
N LYS A 135 -14.12 13.57 -2.96
CA LYS A 135 -15.44 13.40 -3.58
C LYS A 135 -15.43 12.27 -4.61
N ASN A 136 -14.50 12.33 -5.57
CA ASN A 136 -14.35 11.32 -6.62
C ASN A 136 -14.04 9.94 -6.04
N LEU A 137 -13.16 9.84 -5.04
CA LEU A 137 -12.87 8.59 -4.36
C LEU A 137 -14.12 8.00 -3.70
N LYS A 138 -14.95 8.83 -3.06
CA LYS A 138 -16.22 8.40 -2.46
C LYS A 138 -17.21 7.92 -3.52
N GLU A 139 -17.31 8.62 -4.64
CA GLU A 139 -18.17 8.25 -5.77
C GLU A 139 -17.75 6.91 -6.38
N VAL A 140 -16.45 6.69 -6.60
CA VAL A 140 -15.89 5.42 -7.08
C VAL A 140 -16.24 4.27 -6.11
N ILE A 141 -16.05 4.45 -4.81
CA ILE A 141 -16.43 3.44 -3.81
C ILE A 141 -17.94 3.17 -3.86
N ASN A 142 -18.76 4.22 -3.94
CA ASN A 142 -20.22 4.10 -3.94
C ASN A 142 -20.79 3.53 -5.25
N SER A 143 -20.02 3.55 -6.34
CA SER A 143 -20.43 2.96 -7.62
C SER A 143 -20.65 1.44 -7.55
N TYR A 144 -20.03 0.76 -6.57
CA TYR A 144 -20.22 -0.66 -6.32
C TYR A 144 -21.54 -0.91 -5.56
N LYS A 145 -22.44 -1.70 -6.18
CA LYS A 145 -23.77 -2.01 -5.61
C LYS A 145 -23.70 -2.84 -4.32
N ASP A 146 -22.76 -3.78 -4.24
CA ASP A 146 -22.59 -4.66 -3.08
C ASP A 146 -21.94 -3.93 -1.90
N ASN A 147 -22.62 -3.90 -0.76
CA ASN A 147 -22.13 -3.29 0.47
C ASN A 147 -20.85 -3.95 1.00
N GLN A 148 -20.72 -5.27 0.88
CA GLN A 148 -19.53 -5.99 1.33
C GLN A 148 -18.30 -5.59 0.52
N ILE A 149 -18.48 -5.37 -0.79
CA ILE A 149 -17.41 -4.87 -1.67
C ILE A 149 -16.99 -3.46 -1.24
N ARG A 150 -17.96 -2.55 -1.02
CA ARG A 150 -17.66 -1.19 -0.54
C ARG A 150 -16.88 -1.20 0.78
N GLU A 151 -17.33 -2.01 1.74
CA GLU A 151 -16.64 -2.17 3.03
C GLU A 151 -15.23 -2.74 2.87
N LYS A 152 -15.06 -3.71 1.96
CA LYS A 152 -13.74 -4.28 1.66
C LYS A 152 -12.79 -3.22 1.10
N ILE A 153 -13.23 -2.44 0.12
CA ILE A 153 -12.42 -1.37 -0.49
C ILE A 153 -12.01 -0.35 0.56
N LYS A 154 -12.95 0.15 1.38
CA LYS A 154 -12.65 1.10 2.47
C LYS A 154 -11.63 0.53 3.46
N LYS A 155 -11.68 -0.76 3.75
CA LYS A 155 -10.74 -1.46 4.65
C LYS A 155 -9.40 -1.83 3.98
N ARG A 156 -9.16 -1.38 2.74
CA ARG A 156 -7.92 -1.60 1.97
C ARG A 156 -7.28 -0.32 1.44
N ILE A 157 -7.92 0.84 1.65
CA ILE A 157 -7.33 2.15 1.35
C ILE A 157 -6.47 2.62 2.52
N LEU A 158 -5.28 3.11 2.23
CA LEU A 158 -4.35 3.68 3.21
C LEU A 158 -4.18 5.17 2.96
N PHE A 159 -4.19 5.99 4.01
CA PHE A 159 -3.73 7.37 3.89
C PHE A 159 -2.19 7.39 3.90
N GLY A 160 -1.62 8.20 3.02
CA GLY A 160 -0.22 8.59 3.03
C GLY A 160 -0.09 9.99 2.46
N SER A 161 0.91 10.75 2.90
CA SER A 161 1.16 12.09 2.35
C SER A 161 2.10 12.07 1.16
N ASP A 162 3.06 11.16 1.15
CA ASP A 162 4.27 11.26 0.33
C ASP A 162 5.05 12.54 0.65
N PHE A 163 5.31 12.76 1.96
CA PHE A 163 5.89 14.00 2.47
C PHE A 163 7.23 14.33 1.81
N MET A 164 7.42 15.61 1.50
CA MET A 164 8.40 16.21 0.58
C MET A 164 8.06 16.09 -0.90
N ILE A 165 7.60 14.93 -1.38
CA ILE A 165 7.20 14.79 -2.79
C ILE A 165 5.92 15.57 -3.06
N ASN A 166 4.94 15.48 -2.15
CA ASN A 166 3.70 16.23 -2.28
C ASN A 166 3.89 17.75 -2.31
N LEU A 167 4.97 18.28 -1.72
CA LEU A 167 5.29 19.71 -1.71
C LEU A 167 5.64 20.26 -3.10
N LEU A 168 5.83 19.39 -4.11
CA LEU A 168 5.91 19.82 -5.51
C LEU A 168 4.58 20.36 -6.05
N LYS A 169 3.46 20.10 -5.37
CA LYS A 169 2.10 20.45 -5.83
C LYS A 169 1.23 21.11 -4.76
N ILE A 170 1.74 21.29 -3.54
CA ILE A 170 1.00 21.93 -2.43
C ILE A 170 1.95 22.69 -1.51
N ASP A 171 1.45 23.80 -0.94
CA ASP A 171 2.28 24.74 -0.18
C ASP A 171 2.89 24.15 1.10
N SER A 172 2.18 23.23 1.75
CA SER A 172 2.65 22.64 3.01
C SER A 172 2.02 21.29 3.29
N TYR A 173 2.70 20.51 4.13
CA TYR A 173 2.15 19.28 4.68
C TYR A 173 0.90 19.52 5.52
N CYS A 174 0.87 20.59 6.32
CA CYS A 174 -0.32 20.96 7.10
C CYS A 174 -1.52 21.15 6.19
N LYS A 175 -1.36 21.88 5.07
CA LYS A 175 -2.44 22.06 4.10
C LYS A 175 -2.91 20.74 3.49
N TYR A 176 -1.99 19.86 3.08
CA TYR A 176 -2.33 18.53 2.56
C TYR A 176 -3.13 17.71 3.58
N PHE A 177 -2.70 17.72 4.84
CA PHE A 177 -3.38 17.01 5.92
C PHE A 177 -4.73 17.63 6.28
N GLU A 178 -4.85 18.96 6.29
CA GLU A 178 -6.11 19.67 6.54
C GLU A 178 -7.19 19.32 5.51
N ILE A 179 -6.84 19.20 4.23
CA ILE A 179 -7.79 18.79 3.19
C ILE A 179 -8.35 17.39 3.52
N PHE A 180 -7.49 16.43 3.84
CA PHE A 180 -7.92 15.10 4.28
C PHE A 180 -8.76 15.13 5.57
N SER A 181 -8.31 15.89 6.57
CA SER A 181 -8.97 15.97 7.87
C SER A 181 -10.35 16.62 7.78
N ASN A 182 -10.49 17.64 6.92
CA ASN A 182 -11.70 18.46 6.84
C ASN A 182 -12.66 18.05 5.73
N THR A 183 -12.27 17.15 4.81
CA THR A 183 -13.19 16.67 3.76
C THR A 183 -14.49 16.14 4.36
N LYS A 184 -15.63 16.57 3.82
CA LYS A 184 -16.97 16.14 4.25
C LYS A 184 -17.40 14.79 3.65
N HIS A 185 -16.64 14.30 2.67
CA HIS A 185 -16.99 13.11 1.89
C HIS A 185 -16.78 11.79 2.65
N PHE A 186 -15.95 11.81 3.69
CA PHE A 186 -15.66 10.67 4.54
C PHE A 186 -16.01 10.95 6.00
N THR A 187 -16.66 9.99 6.64
CA THR A 187 -16.98 10.03 8.07
C THR A 187 -15.70 9.93 8.92
N PRO A 188 -15.75 10.33 10.21
CA PRO A 188 -14.62 10.12 11.12
C PRO A 188 -14.17 8.66 11.21
N GLU A 189 -15.11 7.71 11.14
CA GLU A 189 -14.78 6.28 11.15
C GLU A 189 -14.01 5.86 9.89
N GLU A 190 -14.44 6.32 8.70
CA GLU A 190 -13.74 6.05 7.44
C GLU A 190 -12.33 6.66 7.43
N LYS A 191 -12.18 7.88 7.95
CA LYS A 191 -10.87 8.52 8.11
C LYS A 191 -9.97 7.71 9.05
N ASN A 192 -10.49 7.22 10.18
CA ASN A 192 -9.77 6.37 11.10
C ASN A 192 -9.33 5.04 10.46
N TYR A 193 -10.16 4.45 9.58
CA TYR A 193 -9.74 3.30 8.78
C TYR A 193 -8.52 3.64 7.92
N PHE A 194 -8.56 4.75 7.18
CA PHE A 194 -7.51 5.10 6.24
C PHE A 194 -6.20 5.47 6.93
N CYS A 195 -6.23 6.23 8.04
CA CYS A 195 -5.02 6.75 8.68
C CYS A 195 -4.45 5.86 9.78
N SER A 196 -5.25 4.96 10.37
CA SER A 196 -4.83 4.19 11.56
C SER A 196 -5.05 2.69 11.41
N ILE A 197 -6.31 2.25 11.24
CA ILE A 197 -6.65 0.82 11.32
C ILE A 197 -6.09 0.04 10.13
N ASN A 198 -6.23 0.55 8.91
CA ASN A 198 -5.73 -0.14 7.72
C ASN A 198 -4.19 -0.14 7.66
N PRO A 199 -3.48 0.98 7.93
CA PRO A 199 -2.01 0.95 8.04
C PRO A 199 -1.51 -0.02 9.11
N GLN A 200 -2.14 -0.05 10.29
CA GLN A 200 -1.79 -1.01 11.34
C GLN A 200 -1.97 -2.46 10.86
N ARG A 201 -3.09 -2.77 10.20
CA ARG A 201 -3.36 -4.10 9.66
C ARG A 201 -2.38 -4.48 8.54
N PHE A 202 -2.01 -3.54 7.69
CA PHE A 202 -1.06 -3.75 6.60
C PHE A 202 0.34 -4.04 7.13
N LEU A 203 0.83 -3.24 8.09
CA LEU A 203 2.19 -3.34 8.62
C LEU A 203 2.37 -4.45 9.67
N PHE A 204 1.36 -4.71 10.49
CA PHE A 204 1.53 -5.47 11.74
C PHE A 204 0.51 -6.61 11.93
N ARG A 205 0.00 -7.18 10.83
CA ARG A 205 -1.09 -8.17 10.80
C ARG A 205 -0.99 -9.32 11.83
N ASN A 206 0.22 -9.69 12.26
CA ASN A 206 0.50 -10.78 13.19
C ASN A 206 0.64 -10.38 14.68
N GLN A 207 0.74 -9.09 15.03
CA GLN A 207 0.88 -8.70 16.44
C GLN A 207 -0.45 -8.72 17.20
N VAL A 208 -1.59 -8.59 16.51
CA VAL A 208 -2.91 -8.59 17.17
C VAL A 208 -3.25 -9.97 17.76
N SER A 209 -2.76 -11.07 17.17
CA SER A 209 -2.92 -12.42 17.73
C SER A 209 -1.93 -12.72 18.86
N LEU A 210 -0.70 -12.21 18.78
CA LEU A 210 0.33 -12.40 19.80
C LEU A 210 0.06 -11.59 21.09
N ILE A 211 -0.50 -10.38 20.96
CA ILE A 211 -0.90 -9.58 22.14
C ILE A 211 -2.06 -10.23 22.90
N LYS A 212 -2.97 -10.94 22.19
CA LYS A 212 -4.05 -11.71 22.83
C LYS A 212 -3.56 -12.98 23.52
N SER A 213 -2.50 -13.63 23.03
CA SER A 213 -1.91 -14.78 23.72
C SER A 213 -1.12 -14.35 24.97
N ASP A 214 -0.45 -13.20 24.92
CA ASP A 214 0.33 -12.68 26.06
C ASP A 214 -0.53 -12.07 27.18
N SER A 215 -1.73 -11.56 26.86
CA SER A 215 -2.67 -11.09 27.89
C SER A 215 -3.37 -12.24 28.62
N LEU A 216 -3.61 -13.37 27.95
CA LEU A 216 -4.19 -14.58 28.57
C LEU A 216 -3.15 -15.35 29.41
N SER A 217 -1.89 -15.41 28.97
CA SER A 217 -0.82 -16.09 29.72
C SER A 217 -0.47 -15.37 31.03
N LYS A 218 -0.58 -14.03 31.08
CA LYS A 218 -0.37 -13.24 32.31
C LYS A 218 -1.51 -13.32 33.33
N ILE A 219 -2.72 -13.69 32.90
CA ILE A 219 -3.86 -13.92 33.80
C ILE A 219 -3.81 -15.36 34.35
N ALA A 220 -3.39 -16.33 33.55
CA ALA A 220 -3.26 -17.73 33.98
C ALA A 220 -2.09 -17.97 34.95
N ALA A 221 -1.07 -17.10 34.98
CA ALA A 221 0.06 -17.18 35.92
C ALA A 221 -0.21 -16.53 37.29
N LYS A 222 -1.44 -16.06 37.55
CA LYS A 222 -1.87 -15.42 38.80
C LYS A 222 -3.09 -16.07 39.46
N CYS A 223 -3.51 -17.24 38.99
CA CYS A 223 -4.51 -18.09 39.65
C CYS A 223 -3.86 -19.37 40.17
#